data_AF-A0A8T2ZSC5-F1
#
_entry.id   AF-A0A8T2ZSC5-F1
#
_cell.length_a   1.000
_cell.length_b   1.000
_cell.length_c   1.000
_cell.angle_alpha   90.00
_cell.angle_beta   90.00
_cell.angle_gamma   90.00
#
_symmetry.space_group_name_H-M   'P 1'
#
loop_
_entity.id
_entity.type
_entity.pdbx_description
1 polymer ?
#
loop_
_entity_poly.entity_id
_entity_poly.type
_entity_poly.pdbx_seq_one_letter_code
_entity_poly.pdbx_strand_id
1 'polypeptide(L)'
;MAEEGKSDAQLFQLLSNLLQQVEAQSNEEEVELRSKIEALGLEVAKLPSKSTNNLDELEIARELDKLSAKLDDVDEMISSALASDPQVQSLLSDTADVWMPVITANADERRNFTASVGNDKSEEKGENPK
;
A
#
# COMPACT_ATOMS: atom_id res chain seq x y z
N MET A 1 16.03 12.09 -6.65
CA MET A 1 14.71 11.56 -6.25
C MET A 1 13.64 12.63 -6.04
N ALA A 2 13.70 13.76 -6.75
CA ALA A 2 12.62 14.75 -6.73
C ALA A 2 11.47 14.41 -7.71
N GLU A 3 11.62 13.34 -8.52
CA GLU A 3 10.79 13.11 -9.70
C GLU A 3 9.47 12.38 -9.40
N GLU A 4 9.38 11.48 -8.41
CA GLU A 4 8.14 10.71 -8.14
C GLU A 4 7.09 11.56 -7.38
N GLY A 5 7.51 12.31 -6.36
CA GLY A 5 6.65 13.34 -5.74
C GLY A 5 6.32 14.51 -6.69
N LYS A 6 7.18 14.77 -7.70
CA LYS A 6 6.86 15.67 -8.81
C LYS A 6 5.82 15.07 -9.75
N SER A 7 5.91 13.78 -10.08
CA SER A 7 4.94 13.14 -10.97
C SER A 7 3.57 13.06 -10.32
N ASP A 8 3.50 12.81 -9.01
CA ASP A 8 2.23 12.85 -8.27
C ASP A 8 1.66 14.27 -8.25
N ALA A 9 2.49 15.29 -7.95
CA ALA A 9 2.06 16.68 -8.01
C ALA A 9 1.59 17.11 -9.41
N GLN A 10 2.27 16.65 -10.46
CA GLN A 10 1.88 16.89 -11.86
C GLN A 10 0.55 16.21 -12.20
N LEU A 11 0.32 14.98 -11.72
CA LEU A 11 -0.94 14.26 -11.90
C LEU A 11 -2.10 15.00 -11.23
N PHE A 12 -1.94 15.40 -9.95
CA PHE A 12 -2.98 16.12 -9.24
C PHE A 12 -3.26 17.51 -9.84
N GLN A 13 -2.24 18.21 -10.36
CA GLN A 13 -2.43 19.43 -11.13
C GLN A 13 -3.20 19.18 -12.44
N LEU A 14 -2.92 18.10 -13.15
CA LEU A 14 -3.65 17.74 -14.36
C LEU A 14 -5.12 17.45 -14.05
N LEU A 15 -5.39 16.65 -13.01
CA LEU A 15 -6.75 16.30 -12.58
C LEU A 15 -7.54 17.55 -12.16
N SER A 16 -6.93 18.48 -11.42
CA SER A 16 -7.59 19.74 -11.06
C SER A 16 -7.91 20.62 -12.28
N ASN A 17 -7.00 20.69 -13.24
CA ASN A 17 -7.21 21.45 -14.47
C ASN A 17 -8.32 20.83 -15.34
N LEU A 18 -8.35 19.50 -15.43
CA LEU A 18 -9.36 18.79 -16.21
C LEU A 18 -10.74 18.98 -15.59
N LEU A 19 -10.85 18.89 -14.26
CA LEU A 19 -12.07 19.14 -13.53
C LEU A 19 -12.59 20.57 -13.75
N GLN A 20 -11.71 21.58 -13.63
CA GLN A 20 -12.09 22.98 -13.91
C GLN A 20 -12.61 23.17 -15.35
N GLN A 21 -12.02 22.46 -16.31
CA GLN A 21 -12.46 22.51 -17.70
C GLN A 21 -13.84 21.87 -17.90
N VAL A 22 -14.12 20.75 -17.21
CA VAL A 22 -15.44 20.10 -17.23
C VAL A 22 -16.50 21.00 -16.61
N GLU A 23 -16.23 21.57 -15.43
CA GLU A 23 -17.15 22.48 -14.74
C GLU A 23 -17.45 23.75 -15.57
N ALA A 24 -16.45 24.27 -16.28
CA ALA A 24 -16.63 25.39 -17.20
C ALA A 24 -17.47 25.03 -18.44
N GLN A 25 -17.38 23.78 -18.92
CA GLN A 25 -18.11 23.31 -20.10
C GLN A 25 -19.54 22.85 -19.77
N SER A 26 -19.76 22.25 -18.59
CA SER A 26 -21.08 21.85 -18.10
C SER A 26 -21.85 23.01 -17.46
N ASN A 27 -21.15 24.05 -17.00
CA ASN A 27 -21.68 25.13 -16.17
C ASN A 27 -22.33 24.60 -14.86
N GLU A 28 -21.86 23.44 -14.40
CA GLU A 28 -22.27 22.78 -13.16
C GLU A 28 -21.03 22.39 -12.36
N GLU A 29 -21.10 22.53 -11.04
CA GLU A 29 -20.01 22.12 -10.14
C GLU A 29 -20.01 20.60 -9.96
N GLU A 30 -18.85 19.97 -10.12
CA GLU A 30 -18.74 18.51 -10.07
C GLU A 30 -18.17 18.05 -8.72
N VAL A 31 -19.00 18.22 -7.68
CA VAL A 31 -18.67 17.99 -6.26
C VAL A 31 -18.17 16.56 -5.99
N GLU A 32 -18.72 15.57 -6.70
CA GLU A 32 -18.30 14.17 -6.55
C GLU A 32 -16.86 13.94 -7.07
N LEU A 33 -16.50 14.54 -8.21
CA LEU A 33 -15.14 14.42 -8.73
C LEU A 33 -14.12 15.16 -7.87
N ARG A 34 -14.49 16.32 -7.30
CA ARG A 34 -13.67 17.02 -6.29
C ARG A 34 -13.34 16.10 -5.12
N SER A 35 -14.37 15.44 -4.59
CA SER A 35 -14.23 14.53 -3.44
C SER A 35 -13.36 13.31 -3.77
N LYS A 36 -13.50 12.75 -4.98
CA LYS A 36 -12.68 11.62 -5.44
C LYS A 36 -11.22 11.99 -5.63
N ILE A 37 -10.93 13.17 -6.20
CA ILE A 37 -9.56 13.67 -6.37
C ILE A 37 -8.91 13.91 -5.00
N GLU A 38 -9.63 14.50 -4.05
CA GLU A 38 -9.15 14.71 -2.68
C GLU A 38 -8.87 13.38 -1.96
N ALA A 39 -9.79 12.42 -2.04
CA ALA A 39 -9.60 11.09 -1.45
C ALA A 39 -8.38 10.36 -2.03
N LEU A 40 -8.17 10.46 -3.34
CA LEU A 40 -6.97 9.92 -4.00
C LEU A 40 -5.70 10.62 -3.50
N GLY A 41 -5.72 11.93 -3.32
CA GLY A 41 -4.60 12.69 -2.76
C GLY A 41 -4.22 12.25 -1.35
N LEU A 42 -5.23 12.02 -0.50
CA LEU A 42 -5.03 11.52 0.86
C LEU A 42 -4.50 10.08 0.87
N GLU A 43 -4.91 9.24 -0.07
CA GLU A 43 -4.42 7.86 -0.17
C GLU A 43 -2.97 7.80 -0.66
N VAL A 44 -2.61 8.62 -1.66
CA VAL A 44 -1.23 8.73 -2.15
C VAL A 44 -0.29 9.24 -1.06
N ALA A 45 -0.74 10.18 -0.22
CA ALA A 45 0.06 10.69 0.89
C ALA A 45 0.35 9.64 2.00
N LYS A 46 -0.42 8.55 2.06
CA LYS A 46 -0.18 7.44 3.00
C LYS A 46 0.96 6.52 2.55
N LEU A 47 1.40 6.63 1.29
CA LEU A 47 2.49 5.81 0.79
C LEU A 47 3.82 6.29 1.41
N PRO A 48 4.59 5.39 2.04
CA PRO A 48 5.92 5.72 2.51
C PRO A 48 6.78 6.15 1.32
N SER A 49 7.43 7.31 1.44
CA SER A 49 8.47 7.72 0.49
C SER A 49 9.51 6.61 0.39
N LYS A 50 9.80 6.13 -0.83
CA LYS A 50 10.86 5.13 -1.03
C LYS A 50 12.16 5.64 -0.38
N SER A 51 12.75 4.84 0.50
CA SER A 51 14.03 5.15 1.11
C SER A 51 15.06 5.18 -0.01
N THR A 52 15.57 6.37 -0.27
CA THR A 52 16.41 6.66 -1.43
C THR A 52 17.81 7.11 -1.03
N ASN A 53 18.09 7.10 0.27
CA ASN A 53 19.39 7.42 0.81
C ASN A 53 20.24 6.15 0.78
N ASN A 54 21.38 6.21 0.11
CA ASN A 54 22.48 5.30 0.46
C ASN A 54 22.88 5.67 1.89
N LEU A 55 22.35 4.93 2.86
CA LEU A 55 22.62 5.17 4.27
C LEU A 55 24.09 4.89 4.54
N ASP A 56 24.76 5.81 5.23
CA ASP A 56 26.11 5.58 5.76
C ASP A 56 26.06 4.49 6.84
N GLU A 57 27.17 3.79 7.10
CA GLU A 57 27.21 2.63 8.01
C GLU A 57 26.66 2.97 9.42
N LEU A 58 26.94 4.19 9.89
CA LEU A 58 26.45 4.69 11.19
C LEU A 58 24.94 4.92 11.19
N GLU A 59 24.38 5.36 10.07
CA GLU A 59 22.94 5.57 9.91
C GLU A 59 22.21 4.23 9.78
N ILE A 60 22.82 3.25 9.10
CA ILE A 60 22.34 1.86 9.07
C ILE A 60 22.26 1.30 10.48
N ALA A 61 23.31 1.44 11.27
CA ALA A 61 23.32 0.97 12.67
C ALA A 61 22.20 1.62 13.49
N ARG A 62 21.99 2.94 13.33
CA ARG A 62 20.93 3.65 14.05
C ARG A 62 19.53 3.18 13.64
N GLU A 63 19.31 2.95 12.36
CA GLU A 63 18.02 2.43 11.89
C GLU A 63 17.82 0.97 12.33
N LEU A 64 18.88 0.14 12.38
CA LEU A 64 18.83 -1.20 12.96
C LEU A 64 18.49 -1.17 14.45
N ASP A 65 19.10 -0.28 15.23
CA ASP A 65 18.78 -0.11 16.67
C ASP A 65 17.30 0.28 16.86
N LYS A 66 16.81 1.19 16.03
CA LYS A 66 15.40 1.62 16.03
C LYS A 66 14.46 0.49 15.63
N LEU A 67 14.83 -0.32 14.63
CA LEU A 67 14.09 -1.51 14.22
C LEU A 67 14.07 -2.56 15.34
N SER A 68 15.18 -2.75 16.06
CA SER A 68 15.26 -3.63 17.22
C SER A 68 14.29 -3.19 18.31
N ALA A 69 14.30 -1.90 18.70
CA ALA A 69 13.39 -1.39 19.72
C ALA A 69 11.91 -1.58 19.35
N LYS A 70 11.57 -1.37 18.06
CA LYS A 70 10.21 -1.64 17.57
C LYS A 70 9.83 -3.11 17.61
N LEU A 71 10.80 -4.00 17.39
CA LEU A 71 10.56 -5.44 17.48
C LEU A 71 10.29 -5.86 18.93
N ASP A 72 11.01 -5.27 19.88
CA ASP A 72 10.79 -5.47 21.31
C ASP A 72 9.38 -4.99 21.73
N ASP A 73 8.95 -3.81 21.26
CA ASP A 73 7.59 -3.29 21.52
C ASP A 73 6.50 -4.24 20.97
N VAL A 74 6.70 -4.77 19.75
CA VAL A 74 5.75 -5.71 19.13
C VAL A 74 5.71 -7.03 19.90
N ASP A 75 6.84 -7.54 20.37
CA ASP A 75 6.91 -8.75 21.18
C ASP A 75 6.18 -8.58 22.52
N GLU A 76 6.31 -7.41 23.16
CA GLU A 76 5.54 -7.06 24.37
C GLU A 76 4.04 -7.05 24.09
N MET A 77 3.61 -6.42 22.98
CA MET A 77 2.19 -6.38 22.58
C MET A 77 1.63 -7.78 22.30
N ILE A 78 2.39 -8.65 21.62
CA ILE A 78 1.98 -10.03 21.35
C ILE A 78 1.88 -10.80 22.67
N SER A 79 2.87 -10.66 23.54
CA SER A 79 2.89 -11.30 24.85
C SER A 79 1.71 -10.86 25.72
N SER A 80 1.37 -9.56 25.72
CA SER A 80 0.21 -9.05 26.47
C SER A 80 -1.11 -9.54 25.88
N ALA A 81 -1.22 -9.59 24.55
CA ALA A 81 -2.40 -10.10 23.86
C ALA A 81 -2.61 -11.60 24.14
N LEU A 82 -1.53 -12.38 24.10
CA LEU A 82 -1.53 -13.81 24.39
C LEU A 82 -1.89 -14.11 25.85
N ALA A 83 -1.38 -13.29 26.79
CA ALA A 83 -1.73 -13.39 28.21
C ALA A 83 -3.21 -13.04 28.47
N SER A 84 -3.77 -12.13 27.68
CA SER A 84 -5.17 -11.67 27.82
C SER A 84 -6.17 -12.62 27.16
N ASP A 85 -5.81 -13.20 26.02
CA ASP A 85 -6.63 -14.17 25.28
C ASP A 85 -5.76 -15.28 24.65
N PRO A 86 -5.80 -16.51 25.20
CA PRO A 86 -5.07 -17.64 24.66
C PRO A 86 -5.45 -18.02 23.22
N GLN A 87 -6.65 -17.64 22.74
CA GLN A 87 -7.08 -17.94 21.37
C GLN A 87 -6.32 -17.12 20.32
N VAL A 88 -5.73 -15.98 20.71
CA VAL A 88 -4.90 -15.15 19.84
C VAL A 88 -3.72 -15.95 19.28
N GLN A 89 -3.14 -16.86 20.06
CA GLN A 89 -2.05 -17.71 19.58
C GLN A 89 -2.46 -18.58 18.40
N SER A 90 -3.60 -19.27 18.56
CA SER A 90 -4.14 -20.15 17.52
C SER A 90 -4.41 -19.32 16.29
N LEU A 91 -5.11 -18.19 16.43
CA LEU A 91 -5.43 -17.33 15.31
C LEU A 91 -4.19 -16.80 14.57
N LEU A 92 -3.17 -16.33 15.29
CA LEU A 92 -1.91 -15.87 14.68
C LEU A 92 -1.15 -17.00 14.00
N SER A 93 -1.19 -18.21 14.57
CA SER A 93 -0.54 -19.40 13.98
C SER A 93 -1.30 -19.90 12.75
N ASP A 94 -2.62 -19.99 12.83
CA ASP A 94 -3.53 -20.47 11.78
C ASP A 94 -3.54 -19.53 10.57
N THR A 95 -3.27 -18.23 10.79
CA THR A 95 -3.16 -17.23 9.72
C THR A 95 -1.73 -16.96 9.27
N ALA A 96 -0.73 -17.61 9.87
CA ALA A 96 0.68 -17.40 9.53
C ALA A 96 0.96 -17.74 8.06
N ASP A 97 0.36 -18.79 7.52
CA ASP A 97 0.55 -19.19 6.12
C ASP A 97 0.07 -18.13 5.11
N VAL A 98 -0.86 -17.26 5.52
CA VAL A 98 -1.37 -16.16 4.71
C VAL A 98 -0.44 -14.94 4.77
N TRP A 99 0.00 -14.58 5.98
CA TRP A 99 0.74 -13.33 6.19
C TRP A 99 2.26 -13.48 6.10
N MET A 100 2.83 -14.64 6.46
CA MET A 100 4.27 -14.87 6.40
C MET A 100 4.85 -14.64 5.00
N PRO A 101 4.26 -15.16 3.90
CA PRO A 101 4.77 -14.89 2.56
C PRO A 101 4.74 -13.40 2.19
N VAL A 102 3.76 -12.64 2.69
CA VAL A 102 3.65 -11.19 2.42
C VAL A 102 4.67 -10.40 3.23
N ILE A 103 4.91 -10.80 4.48
CA ILE A 103 5.84 -10.13 5.39
C ILE A 103 7.29 -10.39 4.97
N THR A 104 7.63 -11.63 4.65
CA THR A 104 9.01 -12.03 4.30
C THR A 104 9.36 -11.79 2.83
N ALA A 105 8.37 -11.47 1.99
CA ALA A 105 8.64 -11.21 0.58
C ALA A 105 9.62 -10.05 0.38
N ASN A 106 10.59 -10.31 -0.49
CA ASN A 106 11.51 -9.30 -0.98
C ASN A 106 10.79 -8.33 -1.94
N ALA A 107 11.49 -7.27 -2.35
CA ALA A 107 10.90 -6.21 -3.18
C ALA A 107 10.35 -6.72 -4.52
N ASP A 108 10.98 -7.73 -5.12
CA ASP A 108 10.56 -8.29 -6.41
C ASP A 108 9.37 -9.23 -6.25
N GLU A 109 9.35 -10.06 -5.21
CA GLU A 109 8.21 -10.90 -4.83
C GLU A 109 6.97 -10.04 -4.53
N ARG A 110 7.15 -8.90 -3.86
CA ARG A 110 6.06 -7.95 -3.57
C ARG A 110 5.42 -7.36 -4.82
N ARG A 111 6.19 -7.14 -5.89
CA ARG A 111 5.66 -6.65 -7.17
C ARG A 111 4.79 -7.69 -7.89
N ASN A 112 5.02 -8.98 -7.64
CA ASN A 112 4.22 -10.05 -8.22
C ASN A 112 2.87 -10.24 -7.52
N PHE A 113 2.74 -9.87 -6.24
CA PHE A 113 1.45 -9.91 -5.54
C PHE A 113 0.43 -8.91 -6.11
N THR A 114 0.88 -7.75 -6.61
CA THR A 114 -0.01 -6.73 -7.21
C THR A 114 -0.36 -7.02 -8.66
N ALA A 115 0.47 -7.79 -9.38
CA ALA A 115 0.24 -8.15 -10.78
C ALA A 115 -0.94 -9.12 -10.97
N SER A 116 -1.25 -9.94 -9.97
CA SER A 116 -2.30 -10.97 -10.08
C SER A 116 -3.73 -10.43 -9.98
N VAL A 117 -3.94 -9.18 -9.54
CA VAL A 117 -5.29 -8.59 -9.42
C VAL A 117 -5.90 -8.22 -10.79
N GLY A 118 -5.11 -8.26 -11.88
CA GLY A 118 -5.51 -7.72 -13.19
C GLY A 118 -5.96 -8.72 -14.26
N ASN A 119 -5.86 -10.05 -14.07
CA ASN A 119 -6.01 -10.96 -15.22
C ASN A 119 -6.86 -12.23 -15.02
N ASP A 120 -7.62 -12.35 -13.94
CA ASP A 120 -8.62 -13.42 -13.82
C ASP A 120 -9.96 -12.99 -14.44
N LYS A 121 -9.94 -12.67 -15.74
CA LYS A 121 -11.14 -12.77 -16.57
C LYS A 121 -11.18 -14.18 -17.09
N SER A 122 -12.02 -14.97 -16.45
CA SER A 122 -12.47 -16.32 -16.82
C SER A 122 -12.42 -16.55 -18.33
N GLU A 123 -11.47 -17.36 -18.80
CA GLU A 123 -11.64 -18.09 -20.04
C GLU A 123 -12.65 -19.21 -19.78
N GLU A 124 -13.95 -18.87 -19.86
CA GLU A 124 -14.99 -19.88 -20.08
C GLU A 124 -14.75 -20.48 -21.47
N LYS A 125 -14.00 -21.58 -21.49
CA LYS A 125 -13.84 -22.43 -22.65
C LYS A 125 -15.17 -23.12 -22.91
N GLY A 126 -16.01 -22.50 -23.75
CA GLY A 126 -17.24 -23.10 -24.26
C GLY A 126 -16.94 -24.37 -25.06
N GLU A 127 -17.02 -25.52 -24.42
CA GLU A 127 -17.01 -26.82 -25.06
C GLU A 127 -18.45 -27.19 -25.42
N ASN A 128 -18.85 -26.90 -26.66
CA ASN A 128 -20.01 -27.54 -27.26
C ASN A 128 -19.54 -28.82 -27.99
N PRO A 129 -20.20 -29.96 -27.75
CA PRO A 129 -20.35 -30.90 -28.85
C PRO A 129 -21.79 -31.42 -28.99
N LYS A 130 -22.34 -31.08 -30.16
CA LYS A 130 -23.08 -31.89 -31.14
C LYS A 130 -24.32 -32.69 -30.74
#